data_AF-A0A2M6WNW4-F1
#
_entry.id   AF-A0A2M6WNW4-F1
#
_cell.length_a   1.000
_cell.length_b   1.000
_cell.length_c   1.000
_cell.angle_alpha   90.00
_cell.angle_beta   90.00
_cell.angle_gamma   90.00
#
_symmetry.space_group_name_H-M   'P 1'
#
loop_
_entity.id
_entity.type
_entity.pdbx_description
1 polymer ?
#
loop_
_entity_poly.entity_id
_entity_poly.type
_entity_poly.pdbx_seq_one_letter_code
_entity_poly.pdbx_strand_id
1 'polypeptide(L)'
;GTEKTEFSTVAGIPKAIESTNSLLNSFPDDSIKIVGGKTGHTELAGYCFVAKFIDANQHEIISVVLDTPSEAERFKQTARLVRWIYDSYEW
;
A
#
# COMPACT_ATOMS: atom_id res chain seq x y z
N GLY A 1 -5.24 -12.80 13.80
CA GLY A 1 -5.43 -11.89 14.96
C GLY A 1 -4.91 -10.54 14.57
N THR A 2 -5.66 -9.47 14.85
CA THR A 2 -5.29 -8.11 14.45
C THR A 2 -4.30 -7.52 15.46
N GLU A 3 -3.10 -7.12 15.01
CA GLU A 3 -2.19 -6.32 15.83
C GLU A 3 -2.46 -4.84 15.57
N LYS A 4 -2.96 -4.15 16.60
CA LYS A 4 -3.23 -2.71 16.59
C LYS A 4 -2.06 -2.02 17.27
N THR A 5 -1.35 -1.14 16.57
CA THR A 5 -0.30 -0.31 17.18
C THR A 5 -0.77 1.14 17.21
N GLU A 6 -0.88 1.70 18.42
CA GLU A 6 -1.31 3.08 18.66
C GLU A 6 -0.10 3.94 19.02
N PHE A 7 0.02 5.12 18.42
CA PHE A 7 1.01 6.13 18.82
C PHE A 7 0.31 7.49 19.02
N SER A 8 0.70 8.18 20.09
CA SER A 8 0.15 9.48 20.47
C SER A 8 0.98 10.61 19.86
N THR A 9 0.32 11.55 19.18
CA THR A 9 0.96 12.80 18.73
C THR A 9 1.06 13.78 19.90
N VAL A 10 1.99 14.75 19.84
CA VAL A 10 2.21 15.77 20.91
C VAL A 10 0.92 16.57 21.22
N ALA A 11 -0.05 16.59 20.31
CA ALA A 11 -1.36 17.22 20.48
C ALA A 11 -2.42 16.32 21.15
N GLY A 12 -2.06 15.14 21.66
CA GLY A 12 -2.98 14.24 22.37
C GLY A 12 -4.04 13.58 21.48
N ILE A 13 -3.96 13.73 20.15
CA ILE A 13 -4.85 13.07 19.21
C ILE A 13 -4.27 11.68 18.92
N PRO A 14 -4.91 10.59 19.37
CA PRO A 14 -4.52 9.25 18.96
C PRO A 14 -4.72 9.12 17.45
N LYS A 15 -3.64 8.83 16.71
CA LYS A 15 -3.73 8.45 15.31
C LYS A 15 -3.61 6.93 15.27
N ALA A 16 -4.74 6.25 15.12
CA ALA A 16 -4.72 4.84 14.76
C ALA A 16 -4.08 4.73 13.37
N ILE A 17 -2.93 4.08 13.28
CA ILE A 17 -2.46 3.53 12.02
C ILE A 17 -3.21 2.21 11.87
N GLU A 18 -4.48 2.29 11.46
CA GLU A 18 -5.11 1.12 10.90
C GLU A 18 -4.39 0.84 9.58
N SER A 19 -3.52 -0.18 9.59
CA SER A 19 -3.17 -0.83 8.35
C SER A 19 -4.51 -1.17 7.70
N THR A 20 -4.76 -0.69 6.49
CA THR A 20 -5.92 -1.08 5.69
C THR A 20 -5.74 -2.57 5.39
N ASN A 21 -6.04 -3.41 6.38
CA ASN A 21 -5.70 -4.82 6.50
C ASN A 21 -6.30 -5.65 5.35
N SER A 22 -7.32 -5.11 4.69
CA SER A 22 -7.83 -5.62 3.42
C SER A 22 -6.72 -5.74 2.35
N LEU A 23 -5.72 -4.85 2.32
CA LEU A 23 -4.63 -4.87 1.33
C LEU A 23 -3.68 -6.05 1.49
N LEU A 24 -3.34 -6.40 2.73
CA LEU A 24 -2.47 -7.55 3.04
C LEU A 24 -3.10 -8.87 2.59
N ASN A 25 -4.43 -8.92 2.48
CA ASN A 25 -5.20 -10.10 2.07
C ASN A 25 -5.84 -9.99 0.67
N SER A 26 -5.58 -8.93 -0.11
CA SER A 26 -6.26 -8.70 -1.41
C SER A 26 -5.33 -8.41 -2.58
N PHE A 27 -4.02 -8.56 -2.40
CA PHE A 27 -3.15 -8.52 -3.57
C PHE A 27 -3.51 -9.70 -4.49
N PRO A 28 -3.76 -9.49 -5.80
CA PRO A 28 -4.27 -10.56 -6.68
C PRO A 28 -3.28 -11.72 -6.91
N ASP A 29 -2.05 -11.58 -6.42
CA ASP A 29 -0.95 -12.50 -6.66
C ASP A 29 -0.31 -12.90 -5.33
N ASP A 30 -0.50 -14.17 -4.95
CA ASP A 30 0.00 -14.73 -3.69
C ASP A 30 1.53 -14.83 -3.64
N SER A 31 2.22 -14.69 -4.78
CA SER A 31 3.68 -14.67 -4.84
C SER A 31 4.29 -13.31 -4.46
N ILE A 32 3.46 -12.27 -4.32
CA ILE A 32 3.90 -10.91 -3.99
C ILE A 32 3.45 -10.55 -2.58
N LYS A 33 4.43 -10.31 -1.71
CA LYS A 33 4.20 -9.92 -0.32
C LYS A 33 4.25 -8.41 -0.15
N ILE A 34 3.24 -7.85 0.50
CA ILE A 34 3.26 -6.44 0.96
C ILE A 34 3.93 -6.39 2.34
N VAL A 35 5.03 -5.66 2.46
CA VAL A 35 5.78 -5.54 3.73
C VAL A 35 5.18 -4.46 4.64
N GLY A 36 4.63 -3.42 4.03
CA GLY A 36 4.01 -2.30 4.73
C GLY A 36 3.67 -1.17 3.76
N GLY A 37 2.73 -0.31 4.16
CA GLY A 37 2.30 0.80 3.33
C GLY A 37 1.56 1.88 4.11
N LYS A 38 1.35 3.02 3.44
CA LYS A 38 0.60 4.17 3.96
C LYS A 38 -0.42 4.62 2.93
N THR A 39 -1.64 4.83 3.40
CA THR A 39 -2.73 5.47 2.65
C THR A 39 -2.85 6.95 3.02
N GLY A 40 -3.32 7.76 2.07
CA GLY A 40 -3.65 9.17 2.28
C GLY A 40 -4.87 9.57 1.45
N HIS A 41 -5.64 10.55 1.93
CA HIS A 41 -6.73 11.15 1.18
C HIS A 41 -6.97 12.60 1.64
N THR A 42 -7.08 13.51 0.68
CA THR A 42 -7.64 14.86 0.86
C THR A 42 -8.41 15.24 -0.40
N GLU A 43 -9.35 16.19 -0.31
CA GLU A 43 -10.12 16.64 -1.48
C GLU A 43 -9.25 17.19 -2.62
N LEU A 44 -8.10 17.77 -2.29
CA LEU A 44 -7.16 18.36 -3.27
C LEU A 44 -6.12 17.37 -3.82
N ALA A 45 -5.90 16.24 -3.15
CA ALA A 45 -4.87 15.27 -3.54
C ALA A 45 -5.43 13.90 -3.94
N GLY A 46 -6.76 13.76 -3.97
CA GLY A 46 -7.45 12.51 -4.23
C GLY A 46 -7.03 11.40 -3.26
N TYR A 47 -7.12 10.14 -3.72
CA TYR A 47 -6.72 8.96 -2.96
C TYR A 47 -5.30 8.52 -3.32
N CYS A 48 -4.42 8.50 -2.31
CA CYS A 48 -3.01 8.14 -2.44
C CYS A 48 -2.66 6.83 -1.72
N PHE A 49 -1.64 6.15 -2.22
CA PHE A 49 -1.06 4.94 -1.62
C PHE A 49 0.45 4.84 -1.88
N VAL A 50 1.21 4.48 -0.85
CA VAL A 50 2.59 4.03 -0.95
C VAL A 50 2.74 2.69 -0.25
N ALA A 51 3.46 1.75 -0.85
CA ALA A 51 3.74 0.47 -0.23
C ALA A 51 5.03 -0.16 -0.77
N LYS A 52 5.64 -1.01 0.07
CA LYS A 52 6.77 -1.86 -0.30
C LYS A 52 6.30 -3.28 -0.57
N PHE A 53 6.77 -3.84 -1.68
CA PHE A 53 6.44 -5.20 -2.14
C PHE A 53 7.72 -6.02 -2.28
N ILE A 54 7.62 -7.32 -2.05
CA ILE A 54 8.68 -8.30 -2.24
C ILE A 54 8.12 -9.48 -3.05
N ASP A 55 8.78 -9.88 -4.12
CA ASP A 55 8.41 -11.07 -4.92
C ASP A 55 8.97 -12.38 -4.31
N ALA A 56 8.68 -13.51 -4.98
CA ALA A 56 9.19 -14.83 -4.57
C ALA A 56 10.73 -14.92 -4.59
N ASN A 57 11.40 -14.11 -5.41
CA ASN A 57 12.85 -14.09 -5.57
C ASN A 57 13.55 -13.07 -4.65
N GLN A 58 12.81 -12.44 -3.73
CA GLN A 58 13.30 -11.40 -2.81
C GLN A 58 13.64 -10.05 -3.47
N HIS A 59 13.14 -9.78 -4.68
CA HIS A 59 13.25 -8.46 -5.29
C HIS A 59 12.29 -7.49 -4.60
N GLU A 60 12.79 -6.31 -4.23
CA GLU A 60 12.01 -5.30 -3.53
C GLU A 60 11.63 -4.14 -4.46
N ILE A 61 10.37 -3.70 -4.40
CA ILE A 61 9.91 -2.45 -5.03
C ILE A 61 9.14 -1.59 -4.03
N ILE A 62 9.21 -0.28 -4.25
CA ILE A 62 8.34 0.69 -3.59
C ILE A 62 7.48 1.35 -4.67
N SER A 63 6.16 1.20 -4.55
CA SER A 63 5.21 1.87 -5.45
C SER A 63 4.61 3.09 -4.76
N VAL A 64 4.44 4.19 -5.50
CA VAL A 64 3.71 5.39 -5.05
C VAL A 64 2.64 5.72 -6.09
N VAL A 65 1.38 5.74 -5.68
CA VAL A 65 0.22 6.15 -6.50
C VAL A 65 -0.44 7.35 -5.82
N LEU A 66 -0.67 8.41 -6.58
CA LEU A 66 -1.23 9.67 -6.11
C LEU A 66 -2.50 10.01 -6.88
N ASP A 67 -3.39 10.80 -6.28
CA ASP A 67 -4.52 11.46 -6.94
C ASP A 67 -5.43 10.52 -7.76
N THR A 68 -5.81 9.38 -7.18
CA THR A 68 -6.84 8.55 -7.79
C THR A 68 -8.24 8.98 -7.35
N PRO A 69 -9.28 8.80 -8.19
CA PRO A 69 -10.64 9.26 -7.89
C PRO A 69 -11.35 8.43 -6.80
N SER A 70 -10.80 7.28 -6.43
CA SER A 70 -11.38 6.43 -5.38
C SER A 70 -10.33 5.56 -4.70
N GLU A 71 -10.67 5.09 -3.50
CA GLU A 71 -9.88 4.09 -2.78
C GLU A 71 -9.66 2.79 -3.59
N ALA A 72 -10.66 2.34 -4.36
CA ALA A 72 -10.52 1.15 -5.18
C ALA A 72 -9.54 1.37 -6.35
N GLU A 73 -9.55 2.55 -6.96
CA GLU A 73 -8.66 2.86 -8.08
C GLU A 73 -7.19 2.94 -7.64
N ARG A 74 -6.83 3.56 -6.50
CA ARG A 74 -5.42 3.53 -6.02
C ARG A 74 -4.87 2.10 -5.92
N PHE A 75 -5.66 1.16 -5.41
CA PHE A 75 -5.20 -0.22 -5.23
C PHE A 75 -5.11 -0.97 -6.55
N LYS A 76 -6.08 -0.77 -7.44
CA LYS A 76 -6.06 -1.35 -8.79
C LYS A 76 -4.87 -0.82 -9.61
N GLN A 77 -4.56 0.47 -9.53
CA GLN A 77 -3.41 1.05 -10.22
C GLN A 77 -2.10 0.54 -9.62
N THR A 78 -1.99 0.46 -8.29
CA THR A 78 -0.81 -0.14 -7.63
C THR A 78 -0.60 -1.59 -8.05
N ALA A 79 -1.64 -2.44 -8.04
CA ALA A 79 -1.50 -3.84 -8.44
C ALA A 79 -1.03 -3.98 -9.90
N ARG A 80 -1.58 -3.16 -10.80
CA ARG A 80 -1.15 -3.12 -12.21
C ARG A 80 0.31 -2.69 -12.35
N LEU A 81 0.72 -1.63 -11.64
CA LEU A 81 2.08 -1.11 -11.68
C LEU A 81 3.10 -2.12 -11.15
N VAL A 82 2.83 -2.69 -9.98
CA VAL A 82 3.69 -3.70 -9.33
C VAL A 82 3.87 -4.92 -10.22
N ARG A 83 2.76 -5.45 -10.77
CA ARG A 83 2.82 -6.58 -11.68
C ARG A 83 3.62 -6.26 -12.93
N TRP A 84 3.35 -5.11 -13.54
CA TRP A 84 4.08 -4.67 -14.74
C TRP A 84 5.59 -4.57 -14.48
N ILE A 85 6.02 -4.09 -13.31
CA ILE A 85 7.45 -4.01 -12.96
C ILE A 85 8.06 -5.41 -12.88
N TYR A 86 7.45 -6.33 -12.13
CA TYR A 86 7.99 -7.69 -12.02
C TYR A 86 7.95 -8.48 -13.33
N ASP A 87 6.98 -8.20 -14.21
CA ASP A 87 6.90 -8.82 -15.54
C ASP A 87 7.90 -8.22 -16.55
N SER A 88 8.34 -6.97 -16.36
CA SER A 88 9.11 -6.22 -17.38
C SER A 88 10.58 -6.01 -17.06
N TYR A 89 11.00 -6.21 -15.80
CA TYR A 89 12.37 -5.97 -15.36
C TYR A 89 13.06 -7.28 -14.96
N GLU A 90 14.29 -7.46 -15.44
CA GLU A 90 15.23 -8.44 -14.92
C GLU A 90 16.05 -7.80 -13.79
N TRP A 91 16.41 -8.63 -12.81
CA TRP A 91 17.00 -8.21 -11.53
C TRP A 91 18.36 -8.85 -11.31
#